data_AF-A0A2H5MX18-F1
#
_entry.id   AF-A0A2H5MX18-F1
#
_cell.length_a   1.000
_cell.length_b   1.000
_cell.length_c   1.000
_cell.angle_alpha   90.00
_cell.angle_beta   90.00
_cell.angle_gamma   90.00
#
_symmetry.space_group_name_H-M   'P 1'
#
loop_
_entity.id
_entity.type
_entity.pdbx_description
1 polymer ?
#
loop_
_entity_poly.entity_id
_entity_poly.type
_entity_poly.pdbx_seq_one_letter_code
_entity_poly.pdbx_strand_id
1 'polypeptide(L)'
;MQTVLLGCFALDLLDLSNNNFYGQIFPKYMNLTHLHWLYLDNNHFSGKMDDANIPVQLSHLKGLELIDISETSLCGSMVSSSNLSSVKHLYLQKNAINGLTPNALSRSSKLITLDLRDNKFSGRIPCKISELSNLHVLVLRGNSLQGHIPNELCQLGKLRIMNLSHKILGRSIPLYLVYHGFYIDSVVTNYCNSILDLQPPVKPCVSIYQRVEAEFERKNRYEFFIDSNLKYMAGLDLSGNKLS
;
A
#
# COMPACT_ATOMS: atom_id res chain seq x y z
N MET A 1 -22.35 3.26 13.35
CA MET A 1 -20.94 3.68 13.48
C MET A 1 -20.80 5.14 13.91
N GLN A 2 -21.31 6.10 13.12
CA GLN A 2 -21.03 7.52 13.31
C GLN A 2 -21.40 8.10 14.69
N THR A 3 -22.49 7.63 15.30
CA THR A 3 -22.93 8.08 16.63
C THR A 3 -22.07 7.56 17.79
N VAL A 4 -21.39 6.42 17.62
CA VAL A 4 -20.60 5.78 18.69
C VAL A 4 -19.19 6.37 18.77
N LEU A 5 -18.64 6.82 17.65
CA LEU A 5 -17.33 7.46 17.58
C LEU A 5 -17.38 8.96 17.90
N LEU A 6 -18.58 9.51 18.14
CA LEU A 6 -18.79 10.91 18.47
C LEU A 6 -18.25 11.17 19.88
N GLY A 7 -17.11 11.87 19.98
CA GLY A 7 -16.45 12.15 21.25
C GLY A 7 -15.15 11.36 21.48
N CYS A 8 -14.81 10.41 20.61
CA CYS A 8 -13.61 9.59 20.73
C CYS A 8 -12.35 10.28 20.18
N PHE A 9 -12.04 11.47 20.70
CA PHE A 9 -10.97 12.34 20.16
C PHE A 9 -9.54 11.83 20.39
N ALA A 10 -9.37 10.88 21.31
CA ALA A 10 -8.08 10.33 21.71
C ALA A 10 -7.82 8.91 21.17
N LEU A 11 -8.63 8.43 20.23
CA LEU A 11 -8.39 7.14 19.59
C LEU A 11 -7.09 7.17 18.80
N ASP A 12 -6.24 6.19 19.10
CA ASP A 12 -4.95 5.98 18.45
C ASP A 12 -5.07 4.93 17.32
N LEU A 13 -5.84 3.86 17.62
CA LEU A 13 -6.16 2.78 16.70
C LEU A 13 -7.68 2.60 16.60
N LEU A 14 -8.17 2.43 15.38
CA LEU A 14 -9.56 2.09 15.07
C LEU A 14 -9.56 0.96 14.06
N ASP A 15 -10.05 -0.20 14.50
CA ASP A 15 -10.27 -1.36 13.66
C ASP A 15 -11.77 -1.66 13.56
N LEU A 16 -12.26 -1.60 12.33
CA LEU A 16 -13.64 -1.87 11.93
C LEU A 16 -13.68 -2.92 10.82
N SER A 17 -12.58 -3.63 10.59
CA SER A 17 -12.42 -4.61 9.54
C SER A 17 -13.47 -5.72 9.65
N ASN A 18 -13.78 -6.39 8.53
CA ASN A 18 -14.63 -7.58 8.50
C ASN A 18 -16.04 -7.34 9.05
N ASN A 19 -16.68 -6.26 8.60
CA ASN A 19 -18.03 -5.88 9.00
C ASN A 19 -18.90 -5.60 7.76
N ASN A 20 -20.18 -5.29 7.98
CA ASN A 20 -21.10 -4.92 6.91
C ASN A 20 -21.33 -3.39 6.85
N PHE A 21 -20.34 -2.57 7.23
CA PHE A 21 -20.51 -1.11 7.21
C PHE A 21 -20.62 -0.59 5.78
N TYR A 22 -21.51 0.39 5.56
CA TYR A 22 -21.75 0.98 4.25
C TYR A 22 -21.85 2.50 4.30
N GLY A 23 -21.79 3.13 3.13
CA GLY A 23 -21.85 4.59 2.98
C GLY A 23 -20.48 5.26 3.09
N GLN A 24 -20.46 6.53 3.48
CA GLN A 24 -19.22 7.30 3.61
C GLN A 24 -18.39 6.83 4.82
N ILE A 25 -17.06 6.83 4.66
CA ILE A 25 -16.11 6.34 5.67
C ILE A 25 -16.20 7.18 6.94
N PHE A 26 -15.83 8.46 6.86
CA PHE A 26 -15.98 9.42 7.96
C PHE A 26 -16.53 10.75 7.45
N PRO A 27 -17.60 11.27 8.06
CA PRO A 27 -18.04 12.63 7.81
C PRO A 27 -16.97 13.64 8.27
N LYS A 28 -16.88 14.79 7.58
CA LYS A 28 -15.90 15.85 7.90
C LYS A 28 -15.99 16.40 9.33
N TYR A 29 -17.13 16.25 9.99
CA TYR A 29 -17.34 16.71 11.37
C TYR A 29 -16.78 15.75 12.42
N MET A 30 -16.36 14.54 12.03
CA MET A 30 -15.76 13.57 12.94
C MET A 30 -14.31 13.96 13.22
N ASN A 31 -13.96 14.18 14.49
CA ASN A 31 -12.64 14.65 14.88
C ASN A 31 -11.79 13.50 15.44
N LEU A 32 -11.06 12.81 14.56
CA LEU A 32 -10.15 11.69 14.90
C LEU A 32 -8.68 12.09 14.66
N THR A 33 -8.29 13.31 15.04
CA THR A 33 -6.97 13.85 14.72
C THR A 33 -5.80 13.12 15.37
N HIS A 34 -6.03 12.38 16.46
CA HIS A 34 -5.04 11.52 17.12
C HIS A 34 -4.93 10.11 16.53
N LEU A 35 -5.76 9.79 15.53
CA LEU A 35 -5.78 8.45 14.95
C LEU A 35 -4.55 8.21 14.08
N HIS A 36 -3.82 7.15 14.39
CA HIS A 36 -2.62 6.71 13.68
C HIS A 36 -2.85 5.43 12.86
N TRP A 37 -3.69 4.52 13.34
CA TRP A 37 -3.99 3.25 12.67
C TRP A 37 -5.48 3.10 12.38
N LEU A 38 -5.82 2.93 11.11
CA LEU A 38 -7.19 2.79 10.65
C LEU A 38 -7.33 1.54 9.78
N TYR A 39 -8.12 0.58 10.26
CA TYR A 39 -8.49 -0.63 9.52
C TYR A 39 -9.99 -0.61 9.22
N LEU A 40 -10.32 -0.62 7.93
CA LEU A 40 -11.68 -0.58 7.38
C LEU A 40 -11.91 -1.71 6.37
N ASP A 41 -10.95 -2.61 6.22
CA ASP A 41 -10.96 -3.65 5.19
C ASP A 41 -12.16 -4.58 5.30
N ASN A 42 -12.54 -5.18 4.17
CA ASN A 42 -13.65 -6.12 4.09
C ASN A 42 -14.96 -5.53 4.66
N ASN A 43 -15.44 -4.47 4.02
CA ASN A 43 -16.68 -3.75 4.31
C ASN A 43 -17.38 -3.32 3.01
N HIS A 44 -18.40 -2.46 3.08
CA HIS A 44 -19.17 -1.97 1.93
C HIS A 44 -19.23 -0.44 1.83
N PHE A 45 -18.10 0.25 2.07
CA PHE A 45 -17.98 1.73 2.06
C PHE A 45 -18.11 2.40 0.67
N SER A 46 -18.90 1.81 -0.25
CA SER A 46 -19.19 2.41 -1.54
C SER A 46 -19.95 3.72 -1.37
N GLY A 47 -19.38 4.84 -1.83
CA GLY A 47 -20.11 6.10 -1.98
C GLY A 47 -21.08 6.05 -3.17
N LYS A 48 -21.97 7.06 -3.27
CA LYS A 48 -22.63 7.34 -4.56
C LYS A 48 -21.54 7.61 -5.61
N MET A 49 -21.76 7.20 -6.86
CA MET A 49 -20.76 7.18 -7.96
C MET A 49 -19.97 8.49 -8.17
N ASP A 50 -20.44 9.62 -7.63
CA ASP A 50 -19.85 10.95 -7.81
C ASP A 50 -18.98 11.42 -6.61
N ASP A 51 -19.01 10.68 -5.48
CA ASP A 51 -18.38 11.02 -4.18
C ASP A 51 -17.16 10.14 -3.83
N ALA A 52 -16.64 9.44 -4.83
CA ALA A 52 -15.50 8.52 -4.80
C ALA A 52 -14.13 9.13 -4.39
N ASN A 53 -14.13 10.26 -3.72
CA ASN A 53 -12.93 10.91 -3.23
C ASN A 53 -12.57 10.40 -1.82
N ILE A 54 -12.18 9.13 -1.71
CA ILE A 54 -11.58 8.54 -0.50
C ILE A 54 -10.56 9.49 0.13
N PRO A 55 -9.63 10.09 -0.66
CA PRO A 55 -8.61 10.93 -0.08
C PRO A 55 -9.18 12.23 0.52
N VAL A 56 -10.34 12.73 0.06
CA VAL A 56 -11.00 13.92 0.62
C VAL A 56 -11.71 13.59 1.93
N GLN A 57 -12.26 12.38 2.06
CA GLN A 57 -12.90 11.94 3.30
C GLN A 57 -11.86 11.82 4.43
N LEU A 58 -10.64 11.40 4.11
CA LEU A 58 -9.57 11.19 5.09
C LEU A 58 -8.58 12.36 5.20
N SER A 59 -8.69 13.41 4.37
CA SER A 59 -7.68 14.49 4.33
C SER A 59 -7.55 15.30 5.62
N HIS A 60 -8.55 15.24 6.51
CA HIS A 60 -8.54 15.93 7.79
C HIS A 60 -7.80 15.15 8.89
N LEU A 61 -7.58 13.84 8.69
CA LEU A 61 -6.93 12.93 9.63
C LEU A 61 -5.41 12.95 9.44
N LYS A 62 -4.80 14.06 9.86
CA LYS A 62 -3.37 14.35 9.63
C LYS A 62 -2.41 13.40 10.35
N GLY A 63 -2.86 12.69 11.39
CA GLY A 63 -2.04 11.76 12.17
C GLY A 63 -1.85 10.38 11.54
N LEU A 64 -2.65 10.02 10.53
CA LEU A 64 -2.69 8.65 10.01
C LEU A 64 -1.34 8.17 9.49
N GLU A 65 -0.88 7.05 10.02
CA GLU A 65 0.32 6.34 9.57
C GLU A 65 -0.03 5.09 8.78
N LEU A 66 -1.10 4.40 9.14
CA LEU A 66 -1.59 3.22 8.45
C LEU A 66 -3.06 3.37 8.09
N ILE A 67 -3.37 3.07 6.83
CA ILE A 67 -4.71 3.08 6.29
C ILE A 67 -4.92 1.77 5.52
N ASP A 68 -5.84 0.94 5.99
CA ASP A 68 -6.35 -0.22 5.25
C ASP A 68 -7.83 -0.03 4.92
N ILE A 69 -8.13 0.05 3.62
CA ILE A 69 -9.50 0.19 3.09
C ILE A 69 -9.67 -0.79 1.92
N SER A 70 -8.95 -1.91 1.96
CA SER A 70 -9.02 -2.96 0.97
C SER A 70 -10.37 -3.69 1.00
N GLU A 71 -10.82 -4.20 -0.15
CA GLU A 71 -12.08 -4.98 -0.21
C GLU A 71 -13.30 -4.21 0.31
N THR A 72 -13.45 -2.93 -0.04
CA THR A 72 -14.55 -2.07 0.43
C THR A 72 -15.50 -1.59 -0.68
N SER A 73 -15.36 -2.15 -1.88
CA SER A 73 -16.15 -1.79 -3.08
C SER A 73 -16.01 -0.32 -3.49
N LEU A 74 -14.89 0.32 -3.16
CA LEU A 74 -14.62 1.70 -3.55
C LEU A 74 -14.49 1.82 -5.06
N CYS A 75 -15.02 2.88 -5.67
CA CYS A 75 -14.92 3.14 -7.10
C CYS A 75 -14.48 4.58 -7.37
N GLY A 76 -14.37 4.98 -8.64
CA GLY A 76 -14.00 6.34 -9.07
C GLY A 76 -12.51 6.66 -8.98
N SER A 77 -12.13 7.91 -9.27
CA SER A 77 -10.73 8.32 -9.44
C SER A 77 -10.10 8.82 -8.15
N MET A 78 -8.85 8.44 -7.89
CA MET A 78 -8.09 8.95 -6.75
C MET A 78 -7.59 10.37 -7.04
N VAL A 79 -8.35 11.39 -6.60
CA VAL A 79 -8.06 12.81 -6.90
C VAL A 79 -6.83 13.32 -6.12
N SER A 80 -6.05 14.19 -6.79
CA SER A 80 -4.75 14.73 -6.37
C SER A 80 -4.73 15.66 -5.15
N SER A 81 -5.86 15.93 -4.51
CA SER A 81 -6.00 17.02 -3.53
C SER A 81 -5.65 16.65 -2.09
N SER A 82 -5.23 15.42 -1.83
CA SER A 82 -5.13 14.92 -0.45
C SER A 82 -3.71 14.78 0.03
N ASN A 83 -3.44 15.42 1.15
CA ASN A 83 -2.16 15.40 1.81
C ASN A 83 -2.05 14.16 2.71
N LEU A 84 -1.67 13.01 2.13
CA LEU A 84 -1.33 11.78 2.85
C LEU A 84 0.15 11.77 3.29
N SER A 85 0.70 12.93 3.69
CA SER A 85 2.14 13.07 3.99
C SER A 85 2.60 12.35 5.26
N SER A 86 1.68 12.04 6.18
CA SER A 86 1.94 11.25 7.39
C SER A 86 1.91 9.74 7.12
N VAL A 87 1.20 9.32 6.08
CA VAL A 87 0.92 7.90 5.82
C VAL A 87 2.20 7.16 5.43
N LYS A 88 2.43 6.03 6.12
CA LYS A 88 3.52 5.08 5.90
C LYS A 88 3.01 3.82 5.18
N HIS A 89 1.80 3.37 5.47
CA HIS A 89 1.24 2.16 4.88
C HIS A 89 -0.16 2.45 4.32
N LEU A 90 -0.33 2.22 3.01
CA LEU A 90 -1.59 2.43 2.31
C LEU A 90 -1.99 1.16 1.56
N TYR A 91 -3.10 0.57 1.98
CA TYR A 91 -3.70 -0.61 1.38
C TYR A 91 -5.06 -0.24 0.78
N LEU A 92 -5.15 -0.34 -0.55
CA LEU A 92 -6.36 -0.02 -1.32
C LEU A 92 -6.77 -1.19 -2.24
N GLN A 93 -6.18 -2.36 -2.07
CA GLN A 93 -6.36 -3.49 -2.98
C GLN A 93 -7.80 -3.99 -3.07
N LYS A 94 -8.11 -4.67 -4.18
CA LYS A 94 -9.41 -5.32 -4.42
C LYS A 94 -10.59 -4.35 -4.28
N ASN A 95 -10.45 -3.20 -4.93
CA ASN A 95 -11.50 -2.22 -5.09
C ASN A 95 -11.77 -2.00 -6.60
N ALA A 96 -12.64 -1.06 -6.93
CA ALA A 96 -12.94 -0.64 -8.30
C ALA A 96 -12.42 0.77 -8.61
N ILE A 97 -11.36 1.23 -7.91
CA ILE A 97 -10.76 2.56 -8.08
C ILE A 97 -10.16 2.66 -9.49
N ASN A 98 -10.51 3.71 -10.23
CA ASN A 98 -10.13 3.91 -11.62
C ASN A 98 -9.33 5.21 -11.82
N GLY A 99 -9.10 5.59 -13.08
CA GLY A 99 -8.32 6.77 -13.43
C GLY A 99 -6.82 6.51 -13.49
N LEU A 100 -6.05 7.59 -13.61
CA LEU A 100 -4.59 7.52 -13.69
C LEU A 100 -4.00 7.26 -12.31
N THR A 101 -2.86 6.56 -12.26
CA THR A 101 -2.05 6.46 -11.02
C THR A 101 -1.76 7.88 -10.53
N PRO A 102 -2.18 8.29 -9.32
CA PRO A 102 -2.21 9.70 -9.00
C PRO A 102 -0.83 10.26 -8.73
N ASN A 103 -0.58 11.44 -9.27
CA ASN A 103 0.48 12.32 -8.78
C ASN A 103 0.30 12.66 -7.28
N ALA A 104 -0.92 12.49 -6.74
CA ALA A 104 -1.24 12.73 -5.33
C ALA A 104 -0.27 12.03 -4.36
N LEU A 105 0.11 10.79 -4.70
CA LEU A 105 0.96 9.97 -3.85
C LEU A 105 2.41 10.48 -3.86
N SER A 106 2.84 11.25 -4.86
CA SER A 106 4.22 11.71 -4.98
C SER A 106 4.66 12.63 -3.82
N ARG A 107 3.70 13.23 -3.11
CA ARG A 107 3.94 14.05 -1.90
C ARG A 107 3.98 13.24 -0.60
N SER A 108 3.67 11.95 -0.63
CA SER A 108 3.71 11.06 0.54
C SER A 108 5.12 10.52 0.77
N SER A 109 6.06 11.41 1.08
CA SER A 109 7.48 11.05 1.25
C SER A 109 7.75 10.06 2.39
N LYS A 110 6.81 9.86 3.31
CA LYS A 110 6.89 8.86 4.38
C LYS A 110 6.40 7.46 3.99
N LEU A 111 5.83 7.31 2.79
CA LEU A 111 5.22 6.06 2.36
C LEU A 111 6.28 4.95 2.26
N ILE A 112 6.02 3.85 2.95
CA ILE A 112 6.82 2.62 3.00
C ILE A 112 6.15 1.53 2.16
N THR A 113 4.83 1.40 2.29
CA THR A 113 4.03 0.39 1.59
C THR A 113 2.92 1.06 0.80
N LEU A 114 2.86 0.73 -0.50
CA LEU A 114 1.76 1.10 -1.38
C LEU A 114 1.22 -0.15 -2.08
N ASP A 115 0.00 -0.53 -1.73
CA ASP A 115 -0.71 -1.64 -2.37
C ASP A 115 -1.97 -1.15 -3.08
N LEU A 116 -1.92 -1.17 -4.41
CA LEU A 116 -3.01 -0.80 -5.30
C LEU A 116 -3.46 -1.98 -6.17
N ARG A 117 -3.13 -3.24 -5.79
CA ARG A 117 -3.46 -4.38 -6.64
C ARG A 117 -4.96 -4.54 -6.84
N ASP A 118 -5.35 -5.22 -7.91
CA ASP A 118 -6.74 -5.59 -8.19
C ASP A 118 -7.70 -4.40 -8.12
N ASN A 119 -7.36 -3.36 -8.87
CA ASN A 119 -8.14 -2.14 -9.07
C ASN A 119 -8.27 -1.86 -10.58
N LYS A 120 -8.83 -0.71 -10.95
CA LYS A 120 -9.05 -0.29 -12.34
C LYS A 120 -8.14 0.88 -12.77
N PHE A 121 -6.99 1.08 -12.10
CA PHE A 121 -6.02 2.10 -12.51
C PHE A 121 -5.53 1.85 -13.94
N SER A 122 -5.44 2.92 -14.74
CA SER A 122 -5.04 2.88 -16.15
C SER A 122 -3.98 3.92 -16.49
N GLY A 123 -3.51 3.91 -17.75
CA GLY A 123 -2.43 4.79 -18.20
C GLY A 123 -1.04 4.28 -17.80
N ARG A 124 -0.04 5.17 -17.81
CA ARG A 124 1.36 4.84 -17.50
C ARG A 124 1.65 4.97 -16.01
N ILE A 125 2.67 4.25 -15.52
CA ILE A 125 3.28 4.54 -14.21
C ILE A 125 3.98 5.91 -14.32
N PRO A 126 3.63 6.91 -13.51
CA PRO A 126 4.22 8.25 -13.60
C PRO A 126 5.67 8.24 -13.13
N CYS A 127 6.54 9.03 -13.77
CA CYS A 127 7.94 9.20 -13.33
C CYS A 127 8.05 9.70 -11.88
N LYS A 128 7.07 10.52 -11.45
CA LYS A 128 6.95 11.03 -10.07
C LYS A 128 6.81 9.96 -8.99
N ILE A 129 6.59 8.70 -9.35
CA ILE A 129 6.65 7.60 -8.39
C ILE A 129 8.02 7.55 -7.69
N SER A 130 9.06 8.07 -8.32
CA SER A 130 10.40 8.17 -7.74
C SER A 130 10.52 9.16 -6.57
N GLU A 131 9.55 10.06 -6.40
CA GLU A 131 9.49 10.99 -5.25
C GLU A 131 9.17 10.25 -3.94
N LEU A 132 8.65 9.01 -4.02
CA LEU A 132 8.39 8.12 -2.88
C LEU A 132 9.68 7.49 -2.32
N SER A 133 10.67 8.31 -1.97
CA SER A 133 12.03 7.84 -1.61
C SER A 133 12.12 6.89 -0.40
N ASN A 134 11.07 6.79 0.41
CA ASN A 134 10.97 5.83 1.52
C ASN A 134 10.23 4.52 1.16
N LEU A 135 9.79 4.34 -0.08
CA LEU A 135 9.01 3.19 -0.49
C LEU A 135 9.85 1.91 -0.46
N HIS A 136 9.36 0.89 0.24
CA HIS A 136 9.96 -0.45 0.32
C HIS A 136 9.13 -1.46 -0.47
N VAL A 137 7.81 -1.26 -0.54
CA VAL A 137 6.87 -2.20 -1.16
C VAL A 137 5.93 -1.45 -2.10
N LEU A 138 5.96 -1.82 -3.37
CA LEU A 138 5.10 -1.31 -4.43
C LEU A 138 4.38 -2.47 -5.11
N VAL A 139 3.05 -2.54 -4.94
CA VAL A 139 2.24 -3.57 -5.58
C VAL A 139 1.19 -2.90 -6.46
N LEU A 140 1.31 -3.12 -7.76
CA LEU A 140 0.40 -2.56 -8.76
C LEU A 140 -0.32 -3.64 -9.58
N ARG A 141 -0.15 -4.94 -9.28
CA ARG A 141 -0.74 -6.07 -10.01
C ARG A 141 -2.23 -5.89 -10.34
N GLY A 142 -2.72 -6.49 -11.43
CA GLY A 142 -4.18 -6.63 -11.63
C GLY A 142 -4.93 -5.32 -11.82
N ASN A 143 -4.31 -4.33 -12.49
CA ASN A 143 -5.04 -3.18 -13.04
C ASN A 143 -4.81 -3.07 -14.55
N SER A 144 -5.25 -1.98 -15.17
CA SER A 144 -5.15 -1.72 -16.61
C SER A 144 -4.01 -0.74 -16.98
N LEU A 145 -2.86 -0.83 -16.30
CA LEU A 145 -1.70 0.01 -16.62
C LEU A 145 -1.04 -0.45 -17.94
N GLN A 146 -0.48 0.52 -18.67
CA GLN A 146 0.10 0.36 -20.00
C GLN A 146 1.36 1.22 -20.17
N GLY A 147 2.16 0.94 -21.20
CA GLY A 147 3.41 1.65 -21.48
C GLY A 147 4.64 1.00 -20.86
N HIS A 148 5.74 1.73 -20.75
CA HIS A 148 7.01 1.21 -20.24
C HIS A 148 7.12 1.44 -18.72
N ILE A 149 7.92 0.61 -18.06
CA ILE A 149 8.34 0.84 -16.68
C ILE A 149 9.28 2.07 -16.68
N PRO A 150 8.98 3.14 -15.93
CA PRO A 150 9.81 4.35 -15.91
C PRO A 150 11.22 4.05 -15.38
N ASN A 151 12.22 4.71 -15.95
CA ASN A 151 13.60 4.57 -15.50
C ASN A 151 13.79 5.17 -14.09
N GLU A 152 12.97 6.16 -13.73
CA GLU A 152 13.01 6.89 -12.46
C GLU A 152 12.72 5.99 -11.25
N LEU A 153 12.09 4.83 -11.43
CA LEU A 153 11.97 3.82 -10.39
C LEU A 153 13.34 3.35 -9.86
N CYS A 154 14.44 3.54 -10.60
CA CYS A 154 15.81 3.30 -10.13
C CYS A 154 16.21 4.20 -8.95
N GLN A 155 15.54 5.34 -8.78
CA GLN A 155 15.80 6.29 -7.70
C GLN A 155 15.17 5.83 -6.37
N LEU A 156 14.30 4.82 -6.39
CA LEU A 156 13.72 4.22 -5.20
C LEU A 156 14.71 3.25 -4.54
N GLY A 157 15.83 3.77 -4.01
CA GLY A 157 16.92 2.96 -3.45
C GLY A 157 16.56 2.11 -2.23
N LYS A 158 15.38 2.31 -1.63
CA LYS A 158 14.85 1.49 -0.53
C LYS A 158 13.82 0.45 -0.99
N LEU A 159 13.43 0.46 -2.26
CA LEU A 159 12.43 -0.46 -2.78
C LEU A 159 13.00 -1.87 -2.75
N ARG A 160 12.24 -2.77 -2.12
CA ARG A 160 12.60 -4.18 -1.95
C ARG A 160 11.63 -5.10 -2.64
N ILE A 161 10.36 -4.74 -2.68
CA ILE A 161 9.31 -5.55 -3.29
C ILE A 161 8.59 -4.73 -4.34
N MET A 162 8.61 -5.24 -5.56
CA MET A 162 7.89 -4.66 -6.68
C MET A 162 7.08 -5.75 -7.38
N ASN A 163 5.76 -5.60 -7.40
CA ASN A 163 4.89 -6.46 -8.21
C ASN A 163 4.15 -5.62 -9.26
N LEU A 164 4.54 -5.80 -10.53
CA LEU A 164 3.92 -5.22 -11.71
C LEU A 164 3.32 -6.31 -12.63
N SER A 165 3.04 -7.50 -12.08
CA SER A 165 2.48 -8.61 -12.83
C SER A 165 1.10 -8.29 -13.42
N HIS A 166 0.74 -9.01 -14.49
CA HIS A 166 -0.54 -8.86 -15.20
C HIS A 166 -0.82 -7.42 -15.63
N LYS A 167 -0.04 -6.92 -16.58
CA LYS A 167 -0.25 -5.62 -17.24
C LYS A 167 0.19 -5.72 -18.69
N ILE A 168 -0.35 -4.88 -19.56
CA ILE A 168 0.07 -4.82 -20.96
C ILE A 168 1.29 -3.88 -21.05
N LEU A 169 2.30 -4.09 -20.16
CA LEU A 169 3.52 -3.28 -20.15
C LEU A 169 4.35 -3.60 -21.39
N GLY A 170 4.80 -2.55 -22.09
CA GLY A 170 5.44 -2.62 -23.40
C GLY A 170 6.94 -2.92 -23.34
N ARG A 171 7.33 -3.90 -24.15
CA ARG A 171 8.60 -4.19 -24.88
C ARG A 171 9.96 -4.18 -24.19
N SER A 172 10.22 -3.50 -23.07
CA SER A 172 11.55 -3.58 -22.45
C SER A 172 11.52 -3.43 -20.92
N ILE A 173 12.28 -4.30 -20.25
CA ILE A 173 12.63 -4.15 -18.85
C ILE A 173 13.82 -3.19 -18.79
N PRO A 174 13.72 -2.06 -18.07
CA PRO A 174 14.86 -1.18 -17.85
C PRO A 174 16.06 -1.93 -17.25
N LEU A 175 17.26 -1.69 -17.80
CA LEU A 175 18.50 -2.36 -17.38
C LEU A 175 18.77 -2.22 -15.87
N TYR A 176 18.36 -1.12 -15.22
CA TYR A 176 18.58 -0.95 -13.78
C TYR A 176 17.85 -1.99 -12.93
N LEU A 177 16.68 -2.50 -13.36
CA LEU A 177 15.99 -3.58 -12.65
C LEU A 177 16.77 -4.88 -12.72
N VAL A 178 17.55 -5.06 -13.79
CA VAL A 178 18.42 -6.23 -14.02
C VAL A 178 19.71 -6.14 -13.21
N TYR A 179 20.32 -4.95 -13.10
CA TYR A 179 21.66 -4.79 -12.50
C TYR A 179 21.68 -4.26 -11.07
N HIS A 180 20.63 -3.56 -10.60
CA HIS A 180 20.67 -2.84 -9.33
C HIS A 180 19.41 -3.00 -8.45
N GLY A 181 18.29 -3.48 -9.01
CA GLY A 181 16.97 -3.29 -8.39
C GLY A 181 16.71 -4.05 -7.08
N PHE A 182 17.39 -5.17 -6.81
CA PHE A 182 16.96 -6.11 -5.76
C PHE A 182 18.13 -6.86 -5.09
N TYR A 183 19.32 -6.24 -5.02
CA TYR A 183 20.45 -6.83 -4.28
C TYR A 183 20.21 -6.71 -2.77
N ILE A 184 20.04 -7.85 -2.09
CA ILE A 184 20.12 -7.91 -0.63
C ILE A 184 21.61 -7.88 -0.30
N ASP A 185 22.06 -6.88 0.45
CA ASP A 185 23.44 -6.83 0.93
C ASP A 185 23.74 -8.14 1.67
N SER A 186 24.69 -8.92 1.16
CA SER A 186 25.00 -10.29 1.59
C SER A 186 25.60 -10.41 3.01
N VAL A 187 25.48 -9.37 3.85
CA VAL A 187 26.17 -9.29 5.15
C VAL A 187 25.26 -9.58 6.35
N VAL A 188 23.96 -9.88 6.15
CA VAL A 188 23.08 -10.34 7.25
C VAL A 188 22.53 -11.73 6.97
N THR A 189 23.43 -12.71 6.82
CA THR A 189 23.07 -14.14 6.94
C THR A 189 23.83 -14.80 8.08
N ASN A 190 23.57 -14.33 9.30
CA ASN A 190 23.69 -15.22 10.46
C ASN A 190 22.29 -15.78 10.74
N TYR A 191 22.01 -16.92 10.13
CA TYR A 191 20.96 -17.82 10.59
C TYR A 191 21.33 -18.25 12.02
N CYS A 192 20.76 -17.62 13.03
CA CYS A 192 20.74 -18.19 14.37
C CYS A 192 19.66 -19.28 14.40
N ASN A 193 20.01 -20.47 13.93
CA ASN A 193 19.36 -21.70 14.37
C ASN A 193 19.83 -22.00 15.80
N SER A 194 19.17 -21.45 16.81
CA SER A 194 19.24 -22.03 18.15
C SER A 194 18.07 -21.56 19.02
N ILE A 195 17.28 -22.54 19.43
CA ILE A 195 16.44 -22.51 20.62
C ILE A 195 17.35 -22.16 21.81
N LEU A 196 17.39 -20.91 22.26
CA LEU A 196 17.73 -20.57 23.64
C LEU A 196 17.27 -19.15 23.99
N ASP A 197 16.43 -19.11 25.01
CA ASP A 197 15.79 -17.97 25.63
C ASP A 197 16.80 -17.13 26.44
N LEU A 198 16.77 -15.81 26.29
CA LEU A 198 17.18 -14.82 27.29
C LEU A 198 16.39 -13.52 27.04
N GLN A 199 15.25 -13.38 27.73
CA GLN A 199 14.55 -12.09 27.87
C GLN A 199 15.40 -11.08 28.68
N PRO A 200 15.34 -9.78 28.32
CA PRO A 200 14.88 -8.77 29.30
C PRO A 200 14.13 -7.57 28.66
N PRO A 201 13.70 -6.60 29.49
CA PRO A 201 12.37 -6.53 30.09
C PRO A 201 11.29 -6.09 29.09
N VAL A 202 10.13 -6.74 29.21
CA VAL A 202 8.90 -6.44 28.46
C VAL A 202 8.40 -5.04 28.83
N LYS A 203 8.59 -4.07 27.93
CA LYS A 203 7.53 -3.08 27.70
C LYS A 203 6.44 -3.80 26.90
N PRO A 204 5.14 -3.61 27.21
CA PRO A 204 4.08 -4.20 26.41
C PRO A 204 4.12 -3.56 25.03
N CYS A 205 4.88 -4.18 24.13
CA CYS A 205 4.88 -3.86 22.73
C CYS A 205 3.56 -4.42 22.21
N VAL A 206 2.59 -3.55 22.00
CA VAL A 206 1.49 -3.89 21.09
C VAL A 206 2.19 -4.14 19.75
N SER A 207 2.36 -5.42 19.39
CA SER A 207 2.85 -5.80 18.07
C SER A 207 1.75 -5.44 17.09
N ILE A 208 1.80 -4.21 16.59
CA ILE A 208 0.93 -3.76 15.51
C ILE A 208 1.40 -4.54 14.29
N TYR A 209 0.72 -5.65 13.99
CA TYR A 209 1.04 -6.51 12.87
C TYR A 209 1.10 -5.66 11.59
N GLN A 210 2.31 -5.47 11.05
CA GLN A 210 2.45 -4.89 9.72
C GLN A 210 1.99 -5.96 8.74
N ARG A 211 0.68 -5.96 8.44
CA ARG A 211 0.07 -6.86 7.47
C ARG A 211 0.39 -6.40 6.05
N VAL A 212 1.67 -6.36 5.72
CA VAL A 212 2.08 -6.28 4.33
C VAL A 212 2.01 -7.70 3.82
N GLU A 213 1.11 -8.00 2.89
CA GLU A 213 1.05 -9.31 2.23
C GLU A 213 1.64 -9.17 0.83
N ALA A 214 2.91 -9.49 0.60
CA ALA A 214 3.45 -9.52 -0.76
C ALA A 214 3.02 -10.82 -1.45
N GLU A 215 2.24 -10.71 -2.52
CA GLU A 215 1.87 -11.85 -3.36
C GLU A 215 2.80 -11.88 -4.57
N PHE A 216 3.43 -13.02 -4.84
CA PHE A 216 4.24 -13.24 -6.05
C PHE A 216 3.62 -14.38 -6.85
N GLU A 217 3.47 -14.17 -8.16
CA GLU A 217 3.01 -15.22 -9.06
C GLU A 217 4.19 -16.07 -9.53
N ARG A 218 4.07 -17.38 -9.33
CA ARG A 218 4.89 -18.39 -9.99
C ARG A 218 4.01 -19.19 -10.95
N LYS A 219 4.60 -19.94 -11.88
CA LYS A 219 3.84 -20.85 -12.76
C LYS A 219 2.87 -21.70 -11.92
N ASN A 220 1.57 -21.36 -11.99
CA ASN A 220 0.42 -22.01 -11.37
C ASN A 220 0.23 -21.86 -9.85
N ARG A 221 0.95 -20.98 -9.14
CA ARG A 221 0.75 -20.75 -7.69
C ARG A 221 1.06 -19.32 -7.27
N TYR A 222 0.39 -18.86 -6.22
CA TYR A 222 0.69 -17.61 -5.53
C TYR A 222 1.46 -17.90 -4.25
N GLU A 223 2.52 -17.13 -4.00
CA GLU A 223 3.22 -17.14 -2.71
C GLU A 223 2.91 -15.86 -1.95
N PHE A 224 2.52 -16.01 -0.68
CA PHE A 224 2.18 -14.92 0.22
C PHE A 224 3.30 -14.74 1.24
N PHE A 225 3.80 -13.53 1.36
CA PHE A 225 4.77 -13.16 2.39
C PHE A 225 4.15 -12.11 3.31
N ILE A 226 4.10 -12.41 4.60
CA ILE A 226 3.45 -11.60 5.63
C ILE A 226 4.52 -11.16 6.65
N ASP A 227 4.38 -9.95 7.21
CA ASP A 227 5.05 -9.49 8.44
C ASP A 227 6.55 -9.11 8.32
N SER A 228 7.22 -8.96 9.47
CA SER A 228 8.60 -8.49 9.72
C SER A 228 9.69 -9.05 8.81
N ASN A 229 9.41 -10.16 8.13
CA ASN A 229 10.30 -10.79 7.15
C ASN A 229 10.49 -9.95 5.88
N LEU A 230 9.54 -9.07 5.54
CA LEU A 230 9.62 -8.26 4.32
C LEU A 230 10.75 -7.23 4.33
N LYS A 231 11.29 -6.89 5.52
CA LYS A 231 12.52 -6.09 5.63
C LYS A 231 13.75 -6.81 5.07
N TYR A 232 13.71 -8.14 5.03
CA TYR A 232 14.83 -9.01 4.64
C TYR A 232 14.63 -9.65 3.26
N MET A 233 13.54 -9.33 2.59
CA MET A 233 13.20 -9.91 1.29
C MET A 233 13.39 -8.89 0.20
N ALA A 234 13.87 -9.35 -0.95
CA ALA A 234 13.81 -8.60 -2.19
C ALA A 234 13.09 -9.46 -3.23
N GLY A 235 12.17 -8.86 -3.98
CA GLY A 235 11.37 -9.59 -4.96
C GLY A 235 10.84 -8.68 -6.05
N LEU A 236 10.98 -9.15 -7.28
CA LEU A 236 10.46 -8.51 -8.48
C LEU A 236 9.52 -9.49 -9.19
N ASP A 237 8.26 -9.09 -9.34
CA ASP A 237 7.29 -9.84 -10.12
C ASP A 237 6.87 -9.06 -11.37
N LEU A 238 7.23 -9.62 -12.53
CA LEU A 238 6.86 -9.12 -13.85
C LEU A 238 6.07 -10.18 -14.64
N SER A 239 5.55 -11.24 -14.00
CA SER A 239 4.79 -12.29 -14.65
C SER A 239 3.53 -11.76 -15.35
N GLY A 240 2.99 -12.51 -16.31
CA GLY A 240 1.74 -12.13 -16.99
C GLY A 240 1.83 -10.85 -17.85
N ASN A 241 3.02 -10.30 -18.07
CA ASN A 241 3.27 -9.19 -18.99
C ASN A 241 3.66 -9.71 -20.40
N LYS A 242 3.50 -8.87 -21.44
CA LYS A 242 3.91 -9.16 -22.84
C LYS A 242 5.26 -8.51 -23.17
N LEU A 243 6.29 -8.80 -22.37
CA LEU A 243 7.65 -8.26 -22.54
C LEU A 243 8.34 -8.96 -23.73
N SER A 244 9.20 -8.24 -24.47
CA SER A 244 9.92 -8.73 -25.66
C SER A 244 11.43 -8.65 -25.50
#